data_AF-A0A2R4FLD6-F1
#
_entry.id   AF-A0A2R4FLD6-F1
#
_cell.length_a   1.000
_cell.length_b   1.000
_cell.length_c   1.000
_cell.angle_alpha   90.00
_cell.angle_beta   90.00
_cell.angle_gamma   90.00
#
_symmetry.space_group_name_H-M   'P 1'
#
loop_
_entity.id
_entity.type
_entity.pdbx_description
1 polymer ?
#
loop_
_entity_poly.entity_id
_entity_poly.type
_entity_poly.pdbx_seq_one_letter_code
_entity_poly.pdbx_strand_id
1 'polypeptide(L)'
;MNPELRELIAELRTDLEADRPATLAWAQINQGAPADEIPAELPRSVRDLLETADGLLAGAFDLPSVAHLDDIQYYIAQMPEFTGVADEPAEWLVFGTLSDEPLLIRRDSGAVWYLPAETTDEWFMRELFLDVAPDLDSFLGYYVFGPGYAEIGAEDRWWAFLGEQGLATPGDEDEDRQPDG
;
A
#
# COMPACT_ATOMS: atom_id res chain seq x y z
N MET A 1 -2.04 -1.74 -12.65
CA MET A 1 -0.60 -1.69 -12.35
C MET A 1 0.27 -1.47 -13.57
N ASN A 2 1.02 -0.38 -13.53
CA ASN A 2 2.02 -0.04 -14.51
C ASN A 2 3.22 -1.05 -14.49
N PRO A 3 3.97 -1.18 -15.60
CA PRO A 3 5.07 -2.14 -15.69
C PRO A 3 6.26 -1.84 -14.75
N GLU A 4 6.58 -0.57 -14.55
CA GLU A 4 7.71 -0.13 -13.72
C GLU A 4 7.53 -0.55 -12.26
N LEU A 5 6.34 -0.34 -11.70
CA LEU A 5 5.99 -0.77 -10.36
C LEU A 5 6.00 -2.30 -10.22
N ARG A 6 5.57 -3.03 -11.27
CA ARG A 6 5.64 -4.49 -11.26
C ARG A 6 7.09 -4.99 -11.23
N GLU A 7 7.97 -4.35 -11.99
CA GLU A 7 9.41 -4.65 -12.00
C GLU A 7 10.04 -4.35 -10.64
N LEU A 8 9.76 -3.17 -10.06
CA LEU A 8 10.20 -2.80 -8.73
C LEU A 8 9.78 -3.83 -7.66
N ILE A 9 8.50 -4.25 -7.66
CA ILE A 9 8.02 -5.27 -6.70
C ILE A 9 8.77 -6.60 -6.88
N ALA A 10 9.13 -6.97 -8.10
CA ALA A 10 9.89 -8.20 -8.37
C ALA A 10 11.36 -8.10 -7.92
N GLU A 11 11.99 -6.94 -8.11
CA GLU A 11 13.35 -6.66 -7.63
C GLU A 11 13.41 -6.68 -6.11
N LEU A 12 12.55 -5.91 -5.43
CA LEU A 12 12.50 -5.87 -3.97
C LEU A 12 12.19 -7.24 -3.38
N ARG A 13 11.34 -8.05 -4.03
CA ARG A 13 11.10 -9.44 -3.60
C ARG A 13 12.38 -10.26 -3.62
N THR A 14 13.17 -10.15 -4.69
CA THR A 14 14.42 -10.89 -4.87
C THR A 14 15.42 -10.52 -3.78
N ASP A 15 15.56 -9.23 -3.49
CA ASP A 15 16.47 -8.74 -2.45
C ASP A 15 16.02 -9.19 -1.06
N LEU A 16 14.73 -9.09 -0.75
CA LEU A 16 14.19 -9.58 0.52
C LEU A 16 14.38 -11.09 0.70
N GLU A 17 14.32 -11.87 -0.38
CA GLU A 17 14.54 -13.32 -0.39
C GLU A 17 16.00 -13.69 -0.09
N ALA A 18 16.96 -12.90 -0.57
CA ALA A 18 18.39 -13.11 -0.33
C ALA A 18 18.75 -13.06 1.15
N ASP A 19 18.05 -12.22 1.92
CA ASP A 19 18.30 -12.00 3.35
C ASP A 19 17.33 -12.74 4.29
N ARG A 20 16.56 -13.70 3.76
CA ARG A 20 15.70 -14.55 4.61
C ARG A 20 16.53 -15.43 5.55
N PRO A 21 16.07 -15.67 6.80
CA PRO A 21 14.74 -15.33 7.32
C PRO A 21 14.66 -13.96 8.04
N ALA A 22 15.70 -13.13 8.00
CA ALA A 22 15.75 -11.90 8.80
C ALA A 22 14.72 -10.84 8.38
N THR A 23 14.27 -10.90 7.12
CA THR A 23 13.28 -10.01 6.52
C THR A 23 11.84 -10.33 6.95
N LEU A 24 11.50 -11.61 7.18
CA LEU A 24 10.12 -12.08 7.39
C LEU A 24 9.36 -11.43 8.55
N ALA A 25 10.05 -10.82 9.52
CA ALA A 25 9.42 -10.16 10.65
C ALA A 25 8.94 -8.73 10.35
N TRP A 26 9.35 -8.14 9.22
CA TRP A 26 9.08 -6.73 8.88
C TRP A 26 8.83 -6.49 7.39
N ALA A 27 9.19 -7.42 6.50
CA ALA A 27 8.88 -7.36 5.09
C ALA A 27 8.82 -8.74 4.44
N GLN A 28 7.81 -8.94 3.60
CA GLN A 28 7.64 -10.12 2.77
C GLN A 28 6.77 -9.77 1.56
N ILE A 29 7.28 -9.99 0.35
CA ILE A 29 6.49 -9.89 -0.88
C ILE A 29 6.30 -11.32 -1.40
N ASN A 30 5.07 -11.82 -1.45
CA ASN A 30 4.79 -13.14 -1.98
C ASN A 30 4.75 -13.14 -3.52
N GLN A 31 4.81 -14.34 -4.10
CA GLN A 31 4.48 -14.53 -5.51
C GLN A 31 3.03 -14.14 -5.77
N GLY A 32 2.74 -13.67 -6.98
CA GLY A 32 1.38 -13.30 -7.38
C GLY A 32 0.45 -14.51 -7.52
N ALA A 33 -0.84 -14.27 -7.33
CA ALA A 33 -1.88 -15.28 -7.51
C ALA A 33 -2.22 -15.47 -8.99
N PRO A 34 -2.62 -16.68 -9.41
CA PRO A 34 -3.19 -16.90 -10.73
C PRO A 34 -4.44 -16.03 -10.95
N ALA A 35 -4.57 -15.43 -12.14
CA ALA A 35 -5.68 -14.52 -12.46
C ALA A 35 -7.08 -15.18 -12.33
N ASP A 36 -7.18 -16.50 -12.49
CA ASP A 36 -8.41 -17.26 -12.33
C ASP A 36 -8.77 -17.57 -10.87
N GLU A 37 -7.84 -17.39 -9.94
CA GLU A 37 -8.07 -17.50 -8.49
C GLU A 37 -8.50 -16.16 -7.87
N ILE A 38 -8.31 -15.05 -8.58
CA ILE A 38 -8.62 -13.70 -8.09
C ILE A 38 -10.07 -13.34 -8.43
N PRO A 39 -10.89 -12.94 -7.44
CA PRO A 39 -12.30 -12.60 -7.69
C PRO A 39 -12.48 -11.45 -8.68
N ALA A 40 -13.37 -11.65 -9.65
CA ALA A 40 -13.56 -10.74 -10.79
C ALA A 40 -14.23 -9.40 -10.41
N GLU A 41 -14.90 -9.38 -9.27
CA GLU A 41 -15.60 -8.24 -8.67
C GLU A 41 -14.67 -7.28 -7.92
N LEU A 42 -13.41 -7.65 -7.70
CA LEU A 42 -12.43 -6.74 -7.13
C LEU A 42 -12.09 -5.61 -8.12
N PRO A 43 -11.78 -4.41 -7.62
CA PRO A 43 -11.24 -3.34 -8.45
C PRO A 43 -10.05 -3.84 -9.27
N ARG A 44 -9.98 -3.43 -10.55
CA ARG A 44 -8.94 -3.90 -11.47
C ARG A 44 -7.54 -3.66 -10.91
N SER A 45 -7.29 -2.52 -10.28
CA SER A 45 -6.00 -2.19 -9.65
C SER A 45 -5.62 -3.18 -8.55
N VAL A 46 -6.56 -3.59 -7.70
CA VAL A 46 -6.34 -4.57 -6.63
C VAL A 46 -6.06 -5.96 -7.22
N ARG A 47 -6.77 -6.34 -8.29
CA ARG A 47 -6.47 -7.60 -8.99
C ARG A 47 -5.07 -7.59 -9.59
N ASP A 48 -4.71 -6.51 -10.29
CA ASP A 48 -3.37 -6.38 -10.89
C ASP A 48 -2.26 -6.47 -9.81
N LEU A 49 -2.51 -5.92 -8.61
CA LEU A 49 -1.63 -6.03 -7.46
C LEU A 49 -1.53 -7.47 -6.95
N LEU A 50 -2.65 -8.16 -6.74
CA LEU A 50 -2.68 -9.56 -6.27
C LEU A 50 -2.09 -10.55 -7.29
N GLU A 51 -2.27 -10.30 -8.58
CA GLU A 51 -1.59 -11.03 -9.68
C GLU A 51 -0.07 -10.86 -9.63
N THR A 52 0.41 -9.79 -8.98
CA THR A 52 1.83 -9.49 -8.86
C THR A 52 2.39 -9.95 -7.52
N ALA A 53 1.66 -9.74 -6.42
CA ALA A 53 2.01 -10.13 -5.06
C ALA A 53 0.76 -10.56 -4.28
N ASP A 54 0.62 -11.87 -4.04
CA ASP A 54 -0.48 -12.44 -3.27
C ASP A 54 -0.13 -12.47 -1.77
N GLY A 55 -0.25 -11.29 -1.15
CA GLY A 55 0.26 -11.04 0.19
C GLY A 55 1.53 -10.22 0.15
N LEU A 56 1.52 -9.09 0.84
CA LEU A 56 2.63 -8.15 0.87
C LEU A 56 2.71 -7.46 2.23
N LEU A 57 3.77 -7.75 2.98
CA LEU A 57 4.16 -7.00 4.17
C LEU A 57 5.33 -6.08 3.81
N ALA A 58 5.18 -4.79 4.07
CA ALA A 58 6.17 -3.75 3.82
C ALA A 58 6.16 -2.76 5.00
N GLY A 59 6.84 -3.14 6.08
CA GLY A 59 6.84 -2.40 7.34
C GLY A 59 5.44 -2.36 7.95
N ALA A 60 4.85 -1.16 7.99
CA ALA A 60 3.49 -0.93 8.48
C ALA A 60 2.41 -1.31 7.48
N PHE A 61 2.72 -1.39 6.18
CA PHE A 61 1.74 -1.74 5.15
C PHE A 61 1.58 -3.26 5.06
N ASP A 62 0.34 -3.74 5.12
CA ASP A 62 -0.02 -5.14 4.89
C ASP A 62 -1.13 -5.25 3.83
N LEU A 63 -0.84 -5.98 2.76
CA LEU A 63 -1.81 -6.50 1.81
C LEU A 63 -2.06 -7.97 2.16
N PRO A 64 -3.29 -8.37 2.54
CA PRO A 64 -3.63 -9.78 2.67
C PRO A 64 -3.60 -10.49 1.32
N SER A 65 -3.29 -11.79 1.34
CA SER A 65 -3.49 -12.65 0.18
C SER A 65 -4.97 -12.71 -0.23
N VAL A 66 -5.27 -13.13 -1.45
CA VAL A 66 -6.61 -13.43 -1.98
C VAL A 66 -7.43 -14.25 -0.97
N ALA A 67 -6.81 -15.26 -0.36
CA ALA A 67 -7.48 -16.15 0.60
C ALA A 67 -7.93 -15.48 1.92
N HIS A 68 -7.37 -14.30 2.24
CA HIS A 68 -7.60 -13.59 3.50
C HIS A 68 -8.15 -12.17 3.29
N LEU A 69 -8.36 -11.73 2.04
CA LEU A 69 -8.85 -10.38 1.76
C LEU A 69 -10.29 -10.17 2.25
N ASP A 70 -11.14 -11.20 2.19
CA ASP A 70 -12.51 -11.13 2.70
C ASP A 70 -12.53 -10.98 4.23
N ASP A 71 -11.54 -11.55 4.92
CA ASP A 71 -11.43 -11.54 6.38
C ASP A 71 -11.22 -10.14 6.95
N ILE A 72 -10.81 -9.16 6.14
CA ILE A 72 -10.63 -7.77 6.58
C ILE A 72 -11.77 -6.84 6.18
N GLN A 73 -12.80 -7.31 5.44
CA GLN A 73 -13.90 -6.43 5.03
C GLN A 73 -14.79 -5.99 6.19
N TYR A 74 -14.66 -6.60 7.37
CA TYR A 74 -15.39 -6.18 8.58
C TYR A 74 -15.11 -4.72 8.97
N TYR A 75 -13.97 -4.14 8.57
CA TYR A 75 -13.64 -2.75 8.83
C TYR A 75 -14.69 -1.79 8.26
N ILE A 76 -15.31 -2.11 7.13
CA ILE A 76 -16.35 -1.26 6.50
C ILE A 76 -17.49 -0.95 7.48
N ALA A 77 -17.92 -1.95 8.26
CA ALA A 77 -18.99 -1.78 9.24
C ALA A 77 -18.54 -1.05 10.52
N GLN A 78 -17.23 -0.91 10.73
CA GLN A 78 -16.63 -0.22 11.88
C GLN A 78 -16.17 1.20 11.53
N MET A 79 -16.27 1.61 10.26
CA MET A 79 -15.88 2.95 9.83
C MET A 79 -16.69 4.02 10.57
N PRO A 80 -16.06 5.13 11.00
CA PRO A 80 -16.78 6.22 11.65
C PRO A 80 -17.88 6.81 10.76
N GLU A 81 -19.00 7.19 11.36
CA GLU A 81 -20.19 7.69 10.65
C GLU A 81 -19.87 8.87 9.71
N PHE A 82 -18.98 9.78 10.12
CA PHE A 82 -18.62 10.97 9.32
C PHE A 82 -17.97 10.62 7.97
N THR A 83 -17.44 9.40 7.81
CA THR A 83 -16.79 8.96 6.57
C THR A 83 -17.79 8.62 5.47
N GLY A 84 -19.05 8.33 5.81
CA GLY A 84 -20.08 7.86 4.89
C GLY A 84 -19.81 6.46 4.29
N VAL A 85 -18.75 5.77 4.72
CA VAL A 85 -18.39 4.45 4.16
C VAL A 85 -19.44 3.39 4.48
N ALA A 86 -19.96 3.39 5.71
CA ALA A 86 -20.98 2.44 6.15
C ALA A 86 -22.35 2.66 5.47
N ASP A 87 -22.60 3.86 4.93
CA ASP A 87 -23.84 4.18 4.21
C ASP A 87 -23.83 3.63 2.77
N GLU A 88 -22.64 3.52 2.16
CA GLU A 88 -22.43 3.05 0.78
C GLU A 88 -21.38 1.92 0.72
N PRO A 89 -21.52 0.82 1.48
CA PRO A 89 -20.46 -0.19 1.63
C PRO A 89 -20.07 -0.87 0.32
N ALA A 90 -20.99 -0.92 -0.65
CA ALA A 90 -20.75 -1.49 -1.97
C ALA A 90 -19.83 -0.65 -2.87
N GLU A 91 -19.58 0.62 -2.51
CA GLU A 91 -18.67 1.53 -3.23
C GLU A 91 -17.22 1.43 -2.74
N TRP A 92 -16.99 0.71 -1.64
CA TRP A 92 -15.71 0.63 -0.97
C TRP A 92 -15.18 -0.80 -0.93
N LEU A 93 -13.87 -0.91 -0.77
CA LEU A 93 -13.17 -2.16 -0.46
C LEU A 93 -12.03 -1.80 0.51
N VAL A 94 -11.84 -2.58 1.57
CA VAL A 94 -10.61 -2.50 2.36
C VAL A 94 -9.59 -3.42 1.68
N PHE A 95 -8.54 -2.86 1.10
CA PHE A 95 -7.57 -3.68 0.34
C PHE A 95 -6.38 -4.13 1.17
N GLY A 96 -6.14 -3.49 2.31
CA GLY A 96 -5.03 -3.78 3.20
C GLY A 96 -5.10 -2.95 4.46
N THR A 97 -4.03 -2.97 5.24
CA THR A 97 -3.88 -2.16 6.44
C THR A 97 -2.59 -1.36 6.43
N LEU A 98 -2.58 -0.31 7.22
CA LEU A 98 -1.41 0.47 7.57
C LEU A 98 -1.36 0.55 9.10
N SER A 99 -0.35 -0.07 9.72
CA SER A 99 -0.28 -0.22 11.18
C SER A 99 -1.56 -0.81 11.79
N ASP A 100 -2.11 -1.86 11.17
CA ASP A 100 -3.39 -2.51 11.55
C ASP A 100 -4.66 -1.64 11.39
N GLU A 101 -4.56 -0.50 10.72
CA GLU A 101 -5.68 0.40 10.42
C GLU A 101 -6.12 0.25 8.96
N PRO A 102 -7.43 0.35 8.64
CA PRO A 102 -7.92 0.02 7.31
C PRO A 102 -7.46 1.02 6.24
N LEU A 103 -6.94 0.50 5.13
CA LEU A 103 -6.75 1.22 3.88
C LEU A 103 -7.89 0.89 2.92
N LEU A 104 -8.58 1.93 2.47
CA LEU A 104 -9.76 1.80 1.63
C LEU A 104 -9.44 2.20 0.19
N ILE A 105 -10.13 1.56 -0.75
CA ILE A 105 -10.16 1.98 -2.14
C ILE A 105 -11.61 2.20 -2.59
N ARG A 106 -11.86 3.33 -3.26
CA ARG A 106 -13.11 3.60 -3.96
C ARG A 106 -13.19 2.72 -5.21
N ARG A 107 -14.25 1.93 -5.35
CA ARG A 107 -14.37 0.97 -6.46
C ARG A 107 -14.56 1.64 -7.81
N ASP A 108 -15.20 2.82 -7.85
CA ASP A 108 -15.51 3.58 -9.05
C ASP A 108 -14.30 4.36 -9.60
N SER A 109 -13.52 4.99 -8.71
CA SER A 109 -12.40 5.85 -9.08
C SER A 109 -11.04 5.18 -8.94
N GLY A 110 -10.91 4.20 -8.04
CA GLY A 110 -9.62 3.62 -7.64
C GLY A 110 -8.85 4.45 -6.63
N ALA A 111 -9.40 5.59 -6.16
CA ALA A 111 -8.74 6.45 -5.19
C ALA A 111 -8.56 5.73 -3.85
N VAL A 112 -7.40 5.94 -3.23
CA VAL A 112 -7.02 5.34 -1.95
C VAL A 112 -7.30 6.31 -0.82
N TRP A 113 -7.92 5.81 0.25
CA TRP A 113 -8.33 6.58 1.40
C TRP A 113 -7.87 5.93 2.71
N TYR A 114 -7.62 6.78 3.71
CA TYR A 114 -7.19 6.33 5.04
C TYR A 114 -7.53 7.34 6.15
N LEU A 115 -7.36 6.93 7.39
CA LEU A 115 -7.49 7.77 8.59
C LEU A 115 -6.08 8.12 9.10
N PRO A 116 -5.56 9.34 8.85
CA PRO A 116 -4.22 9.71 9.27
C PRO A 116 -4.06 9.64 10.80
N ALA A 117 -2.90 9.18 11.26
CA ALA A 117 -2.54 9.10 12.67
C ALA A 117 -2.06 10.46 13.23
N GLU A 118 -2.87 11.52 13.05
CA GLU A 118 -2.54 12.87 13.57
C GLU A 118 -2.65 12.96 15.11
N THR A 119 -3.36 12.00 15.72
CA THR A 119 -3.56 11.88 17.17
C THR A 119 -3.21 10.47 17.64
N THR A 120 -3.05 10.31 18.96
CA THR A 120 -2.86 8.98 19.59
C THR A 120 -4.18 8.23 19.79
N ASP A 121 -5.29 8.73 19.27
CA ASP A 121 -6.58 8.08 19.38
C ASP A 121 -6.63 6.84 18.48
N GLU A 122 -7.41 5.85 18.90
CA GLU A 122 -7.79 4.73 18.04
C GLU A 122 -8.38 5.26 16.74
N TRP A 123 -8.05 4.61 15.62
CA TRP A 123 -8.45 5.06 14.28
C TRP A 123 -9.95 5.32 14.14
N PHE A 124 -10.80 4.51 14.80
CA PHE A 124 -12.26 4.65 14.74
C PHE A 124 -12.81 5.83 15.57
N MET A 125 -11.97 6.54 16.32
CA MET A 125 -12.31 7.77 17.05
C MET A 125 -11.77 9.03 16.37
N ARG A 126 -10.92 8.90 15.35
CA ARG A 126 -10.34 10.04 14.63
C ARG A 126 -11.41 10.70 13.77
N GLU A 127 -11.27 12.01 13.54
CA GLU A 127 -12.26 12.84 12.84
C GLU A 127 -11.81 13.25 11.42
N LEU A 128 -10.73 12.65 10.91
CA LEU A 128 -10.15 12.97 9.61
C LEU A 128 -10.09 11.73 8.72
N PHE A 129 -10.57 11.85 7.49
CA PHE A 129 -10.56 10.80 6.47
C PHE A 129 -10.11 11.44 5.15
N LEU A 130 -8.98 10.99 4.61
CA LEU A 130 -8.29 11.65 3.50
C LEU A 130 -8.19 10.74 2.28
N ASP A 131 -8.34 11.34 1.10
CA ASP A 131 -7.88 10.77 -0.16
C ASP A 131 -6.36 10.92 -0.25
N VAL A 132 -5.63 9.86 0.08
CA VAL A 132 -4.16 9.89 0.12
C VAL A 132 -3.54 9.76 -1.26
N ALA A 133 -4.22 9.07 -2.19
CA ALA A 133 -3.73 8.94 -3.56
C ALA A 133 -4.89 8.83 -4.56
N PRO A 134 -4.72 9.34 -5.79
CA PRO A 134 -5.75 9.26 -6.82
C PRO A 134 -5.99 7.84 -7.33
N ASP A 135 -5.01 6.94 -7.18
CA ASP A 135 -5.08 5.54 -7.58
C ASP A 135 -4.07 4.69 -6.80
N LEU A 136 -4.24 3.36 -6.88
CA LEU A 136 -3.41 2.40 -6.15
C LEU A 136 -1.95 2.36 -6.63
N ASP A 137 -1.68 2.58 -7.92
CA ASP A 137 -0.30 2.57 -8.42
C ASP A 137 0.48 3.76 -7.84
N SER A 138 -0.15 4.94 -7.81
CA SER A 138 0.40 6.15 -7.18
C SER A 138 0.62 5.96 -5.67
N PHE A 139 -0.34 5.31 -4.99
CA PHE A 139 -0.20 4.98 -3.56
C PHE A 139 1.01 4.07 -3.31
N LEU A 140 1.08 2.94 -4.01
CA LEU A 140 2.17 1.98 -3.84
C LEU A 140 3.52 2.60 -4.17
N GLY A 141 3.63 3.29 -5.31
CA GLY A 141 4.90 3.87 -5.76
C GLY A 141 5.45 4.95 -4.82
N TYR A 142 4.59 5.85 -4.32
CA TYR A 142 5.05 6.95 -3.47
C TYR A 142 5.05 6.60 -1.98
N TYR A 143 3.96 6.00 -1.48
CA TYR A 143 3.71 5.82 -0.06
C TYR A 143 4.13 4.45 0.50
N VAL A 144 4.31 3.41 -0.34
CA VAL A 144 4.76 2.08 0.11
C VAL A 144 6.22 1.83 -0.27
N PHE A 145 6.59 2.09 -1.51
CA PHE A 145 7.93 1.82 -2.06
C PHE A 145 8.79 3.07 -2.25
N GLY A 146 8.29 4.24 -1.85
CA GLY A 146 8.90 5.52 -2.16
C GLY A 146 9.06 6.43 -0.94
N PRO A 147 9.48 7.69 -1.17
CA PRO A 147 9.82 8.62 -0.10
C PRO A 147 8.62 9.04 0.77
N GLY A 148 7.40 8.91 0.23
CA GLY A 148 6.16 9.16 0.98
C GLY A 148 5.93 8.17 2.12
N TYR A 149 6.64 7.04 2.17
CA TYR A 149 6.53 6.11 3.30
C TYR A 149 6.85 6.78 4.64
N ALA A 150 7.75 7.77 4.68
CA ALA A 150 8.04 8.52 5.90
C ALA A 150 6.87 9.41 6.40
N GLU A 151 5.89 9.69 5.53
CA GLU A 151 4.70 10.50 5.88
C GLU A 151 3.61 9.65 6.54
N ILE A 152 3.50 8.38 6.16
CA ILE A 152 2.40 7.49 6.57
C ILE A 152 2.85 6.29 7.42
N GLY A 153 4.12 5.92 7.32
CA GLY A 153 4.74 4.81 8.01
C GLY A 153 5.56 5.26 9.21
N ALA A 154 6.22 4.29 9.84
CA ALA A 154 7.19 4.55 10.91
C ALA A 154 8.61 4.59 10.34
N GLU A 155 9.54 5.23 11.06
CA GLU A 155 10.99 5.07 10.83
C GLU A 155 11.42 3.65 11.23
N ASP A 156 11.04 2.66 10.42
CA ASP A 156 11.20 1.23 10.69
C ASP A 156 12.26 0.59 9.76
N ARG A 157 12.34 -0.75 9.80
CA ARG A 157 13.29 -1.51 8.98
C ARG A 157 12.95 -1.47 7.49
N TRP A 158 11.67 -1.32 7.15
CA TRP A 158 11.26 -1.17 5.76
C TRP A 158 11.75 0.18 5.22
N TRP A 159 11.58 1.26 5.99
CA TRP A 159 12.12 2.57 5.62
C TRP A 159 13.65 2.55 5.44
N ALA A 160 14.37 1.91 6.36
CA ALA A 160 15.82 1.75 6.24
C ALA A 160 16.21 0.96 4.97
N PHE A 161 15.48 -0.12 4.68
CA PHE A 161 15.69 -0.91 3.47
C PHE A 161 15.44 -0.11 2.19
N LEU A 162 14.36 0.69 2.12
CA LEU A 162 14.13 1.60 0.99
C LEU A 162 15.29 2.59 0.82
N GLY A 163 15.89 3.05 1.92
CA GLY A 163 17.09 3.90 1.89
C GLY A 163 18.30 3.20 1.28
N GLU A 164 18.53 1.93 1.61
CA GLU A 164 19.60 1.11 1.01
C GLU A 164 19.38 0.89 -0.50
N GLN A 165 18.13 0.86 -0.93
CA GLN A 165 17.73 0.76 -2.34
C GLN A 165 17.71 2.11 -3.08
N GLY A 166 17.96 3.23 -2.40
CA GLY A 166 17.89 4.57 -3.00
C GLY A 166 16.47 5.07 -3.28
N LEU A 167 15.46 4.47 -2.66
CA LEU A 167 14.04 4.79 -2.86
C LEU A 167 13.46 5.73 -1.79
N ALA A 168 14.19 5.95 -0.70
CA ALA A 168 13.75 6.77 0.44
C ALA A 168 13.99 8.29 0.26
N THR A 169 14.65 8.71 -0.82
CA THR A 169 14.85 10.13 -1.14
C THR A 169 13.97 10.52 -2.31
N PRO A 170 13.25 11.65 -2.27
CA PRO A 170 12.71 12.26 -3.49
C PRO A 170 13.90 12.43 -4.42
N GLY A 171 13.87 11.80 -5.59
CA GLY A 171 15.00 11.87 -6.52
C GLY A 171 15.41 13.33 -6.68
N ASP A 172 16.68 13.64 -6.42
CA ASP A 172 17.26 14.89 -6.90
C ASP A 172 16.99 14.88 -8.40
N GLU A 173 16.06 15.72 -8.86
CA GLU A 173 15.94 16.01 -10.28
C GLU A 173 17.36 16.38 -10.73
N ASP A 174 17.94 15.59 -11.64
CA ASP A 174 19.28 15.79 -12.16
C ASP A 174 19.53 17.28 -12.42
N GLU A 175 20.23 17.94 -11.49
CA GLU A 175 20.75 19.29 -11.67
C GLU A 175 22.00 19.23 -12.56
N ASP A 176 22.00 18.38 -13.58
CA ASP A 176 22.91 18.44 -14.72
C ASP A 176 22.44 19.54 -15.69
N ARG A 177 22.20 20.74 -15.15
CA ARG A 177 22.28 21.96 -15.94
C ARG A 177 23.74 22.37 -15.97
N GLN A 178 24.53 21.73 -16.82
CA GLN A 178 25.76 22.36 -17.32
C GLN A 178 25.39 23.71 -17.94
N PRO A 179 25.96 24.84 -17.49
CA PRO A 179 26.25 25.92 -18.41
C PRO A 179 27.61 25.63 -19.03
N ASP A 180 27.58 25.04 -20.22
CA ASP A 180 28.66 25.20 -21.19
C ASP A 180 28.77 26.70 -21.56
N GLY A 181 29.97 27.27 -21.38
CA GLY A 181 30.45 28.44 -22.14
C GLY A 181 30.27 29.81 -21.51
#